data_AF-A0A8J7HF74-F1
#
_entry.id   AF-A0A8J7HF74-F1
#
_cell.length_a   1.000
_cell.length_b   1.000
_cell.length_c   1.000
_cell.angle_alpha   90.00
_cell.angle_beta   90.00
_cell.angle_gamma   90.00
#
_symmetry.space_group_name_H-M   'P 1'
#
loop_
_entity.id
_entity.type
_entity.pdbx_description
1 polymer ?
#
loop_
_entity_poly.entity_id
_entity_poly.type
_entity_poly.pdbx_seq_one_letter_code
_entity_poly.pdbx_strand_id
1 'polypeptide(L)' 'MESVAYILILTLAIGVLFFAIAFREPPRIESKKDE' A
#
# COMPACT_ATOMS: atom_id res chain seq x y z
N MET A 1 -27.24 10.98 2.29
CA MET A 1 -26.21 10.59 1.29
C MET A 1 -24.91 10.11 1.95
N GLU A 2 -24.94 9.80 3.25
CA GLU A 2 -23.78 9.63 4.12
C GLU A 2 -23.21 8.21 3.98
N SER A 3 -24.09 7.21 3.84
CA SER A 3 -23.69 5.81 3.63
C SER A 3 -22.83 5.62 2.38
N VAL A 4 -23.12 6.36 1.31
CA VAL A 4 -22.30 6.33 0.07
C VAL A 4 -20.90 6.83 0.36
N ALA A 5 -20.76 7.91 1.14
CA ALA A 5 -19.46 8.44 1.52
C ALA A 5 -18.68 7.45 2.41
N TYR A 6 -19.33 6.82 3.39
CA TYR A 6 -18.67 5.82 4.25
C TYR A 6 -18.17 4.61 3.47
N ILE A 7 -19.00 4.07 2.58
CA ILE A 7 -18.63 2.92 1.73
C ILE A 7 -17.50 3.30 0.78
N LEU A 8 -17.58 4.49 0.16
CA LEU A 8 -16.54 4.97 -0.75
C LEU A 8 -15.19 5.11 -0.04
N ILE A 9 -15.16 5.78 1.11
CA ILE A 9 -13.93 5.97 1.89
C ILE A 9 -13.37 4.63 2.34
N LEU A 10 -14.21 3.73 2.84
CA LEU A 10 -13.77 2.40 3.27
C LEU A 10 -13.17 1.60 2.10
N THR A 11 -13.84 1.61 0.95
CA THR A 11 -13.39 0.89 -0.24
C THR A 11 -12.06 1.44 -0.76
N LEU A 12 -11.91 2.76 -0.81
CA LEU A 12 -10.67 3.42 -1.22
C LEU A 12 -9.54 3.15 -0.22
N ALA A 13 -9.82 3.18 1.09
CA ALA A 13 -8.81 2.88 2.11
C ALA A 13 -8.29 1.44 2.01
N ILE A 14 -9.18 0.46 1.85
CA ILE A 14 -8.79 -0.94 1.64
C ILE A 14 -8.01 -1.10 0.33
N GLY A 15 -8.46 -0.43 -0.74
CA GLY A 15 -7.75 -0.41 -2.02
C GLY A 15 -6.31 0.11 -1.86
N VAL A 16 -6.12 1.25 -1.21
CA VAL A 16 -4.79 1.82 -0.95
C VAL A 16 -3.91 0.84 -0.18
N LEU A 17 -4.43 0.21 0.88
CA LEU A 17 -3.67 -0.79 1.65
C LEU A 17 -3.27 -2.00 0.80
N PHE A 18 -4.18 -2.51 -0.05
CA PHE A 18 -3.88 -3.59 -0.97
C PHE A 18 -2.74 -3.22 -1.94
N PHE A 19 -2.84 -2.06 -2.60
CA PHE A 19 -1.82 -1.62 -3.54
C PHE A 19 -0.48 -1.32 -2.86
N ALA A 20 -0.50 -0.76 -1.64
CA ALA A 20 0.70 -0.54 -0.83
C ALA A 20 1.42 -1.83 -0.46
N ILE A 21 0.74 -2.97 -0.40
CA ILE A 21 1.36 -4.28 -0.13
C ILE A 21 1.78 -4.95 -1.44
N ALA A 22 0.86 -5.04 -2.41
CA ALA A 22 1.07 -5.78 -3.64
C ALA A 22 2.11 -5.13 -4.58
N PHE A 23 2.25 -3.80 -4.53
CA PHE A 23 3.11 -3.04 -5.44
C PHE A 23 4.14 -2.16 -4.72
N ARG A 24 4.48 -2.45 -3.46
CA ARG A 24 5.61 -1.76 -2.82
C ARG A 24 6.91 -2.10 -3.54
N GLU A 25 7.82 -1.13 -3.57
CA GLU A 25 9.18 -1.38 -4.00
C GLU A 25 9.80 -2.48 -3.13
N PRO A 26 10.43 -3.51 -3.73
CA PRO A 26 11.13 -4.51 -2.96
C PRO A 26 12.25 -3.85 -2.14
N PRO A 27 12.55 -4.36 -0.94
CA PRO A 27 13.63 -3.82 -0.13
C PRO A 27 14.95 -3.91 -0.91
N ARG A 28 15.68 -2.81 -0.96
CA ARG A 28 17.02 -2.80 -1.55
C ARG A 28 18.00 -3.38 -0.55
N ILE A 29 18.65 -4.47 -0.92
CA ILE A 29 19.71 -5.08 -0.10
C ILE A 29 21.01 -4.38 -0.49
N GLU A 30 21.52 -3.51 0.39
CA GLU A 30 22.90 -3.04 0.29
C GLU A 30 23.82 -4.16 0.80
N SER A 31 24.36 -4.99 -0.10
CA SER A 31 25.49 -5.83 0.29
C SER A 31 26.66 -4.89 0.56
N LYS A 32 27.14 -4.87 1.81
CA LYS A 32 28.49 -4.39 2.09
C LYS A 32 29.39 -5.23 1.20
N LYS A 33 29.99 -4.58 0.20
CA LYS A 33 31.01 -5.19 -0.63
C LYS A 33 32.11 -5.58 0.34
N ASP A 34 32.23 -6.87 0.61
CA ASP A 34 33.36 -7.41 1.36
C ASP A 34 34.62 -6.98 0.58
N GLU A 35 35.43 -6.12 1.21
CA GLU A 35 36.76 -5.71 0.75
C GLU A 35 37.72 -6.91 0.70
#